data_AF-A0A934LY35-F1
#
_entry.id   AF-A0A934LY35-F1
#
_cell.length_a   1.000
_cell.length_b   1.000
_cell.length_c   1.000
_cell.angle_alpha   90.00
_cell.angle_beta   90.00
_cell.angle_gamma   90.00
#
_symmetry.space_group_name_H-M   'P 1'
#
loop_
_entity.id
_entity.type
_entity.pdbx_description
1 polymer ?
#
loop_
_entity_poly.entity_id
_entity_poly.type
_entity_poly.pdbx_seq_one_letter_code
_entity_poly.pdbx_strand_id
1 'polypeptide(L)'
;MRAIVEGGNYPLQGKPLRFNAAFLFFFLGAATLSGCAAGVTLTPVTPVKADGFSPFESGVVKTKNVGEVMVMYNLLVNVDAYPGFVATEDFKLPAPTGQTYPVIEKDSEWKVFAKTEDGSFVAKNINKRMSPVYTNPVRGQTMEMPREVCLLVNGMGEPYGVVTYRRCSKKPDALYGTEEYLKCALSLREHREDQMSEKRAIFAMSPQAERWENKPKNFLKPTTIFHGTKSGKIIYLGKTREAIRVLYQETGVDTRDLELTFDLTESKVIAVKDVIIEILEATNTSISYIVKTKADDLKARLMERERNPIGNNTPAPHEI
;
A
#
# COMPACT_ATOMS: atom_id res chain seq x y z
N MET A 1 -59.77 -33.00 0.56
CA MET A 1 -59.00 -34.21 0.89
C MET A 1 -58.40 -34.02 2.29
N ARG A 2 -58.83 -34.84 3.26
CA ARG A 2 -58.32 -34.87 4.63
C ARG A 2 -57.39 -36.07 4.75
N ALA A 3 -56.15 -35.86 5.16
CA ALA A 3 -55.22 -36.93 5.50
C ALA A 3 -55.27 -37.17 7.01
N ILE A 4 -55.57 -38.40 7.39
CA ILE A 4 -55.55 -38.93 8.75
C ILE A 4 -54.11 -39.35 9.02
N VAL A 5 -53.54 -38.90 10.15
CA VAL A 5 -52.23 -39.34 10.64
C VAL A 5 -52.47 -40.36 11.74
N GLU A 6 -52.18 -41.63 11.45
CA GLU A 6 -52.17 -42.71 12.44
C GLU A 6 -50.85 -42.71 13.21
N GLY A 7 -50.96 -42.73 14.55
CA GLY A 7 -49.84 -42.83 15.47
C GLY A 7 -49.41 -44.29 15.67
N GLY A 8 -48.17 -44.60 15.29
CA GLY A 8 -47.52 -45.88 15.59
C GLY A 8 -46.81 -45.85 16.94
N ASN A 9 -47.30 -46.66 17.90
CA ASN A 9 -46.62 -46.99 19.14
C ASN A 9 -45.50 -48.01 18.87
N TYR A 10 -44.25 -47.65 19.17
CA TYR A 10 -43.13 -48.59 19.20
C TYR A 10 -42.80 -48.97 20.66
N PRO A 11 -42.78 -50.27 21.02
CA PRO A 11 -42.31 -50.69 22.33
C PRO A 11 -40.78 -50.66 22.38
N LEU A 12 -40.22 -49.85 23.28
CA LEU A 12 -38.80 -49.86 23.64
C LEU A 12 -38.50 -51.13 24.46
N GLN A 13 -38.07 -52.20 23.79
CA GLN A 13 -37.40 -53.32 24.44
C GLN A 13 -35.94 -52.96 24.72
N GLY A 14 -35.66 -52.63 25.98
CA GLY A 14 -34.30 -52.44 26.49
C GLY A 14 -33.51 -53.75 26.45
N LYS A 15 -32.53 -53.84 25.54
CA LYS A 15 -31.44 -54.81 25.66
C LYS A 15 -30.35 -54.21 26.54
N PRO A 16 -29.81 -54.93 27.54
CA PRO A 16 -28.69 -54.45 28.33
C PRO A 16 -27.46 -54.28 27.42
N LEU A 17 -26.96 -53.06 27.33
CA LEU A 17 -25.70 -52.73 26.66
C LEU A 17 -24.57 -53.45 27.40
N ARG A 18 -24.02 -54.51 26.80
CA ARG A 18 -22.77 -55.12 27.27
C ARG A 18 -21.63 -54.18 26.86
N PHE A 19 -21.16 -53.39 27.81
CA PHE A 19 -19.95 -52.57 27.66
C PHE A 19 -18.73 -53.48 27.50
N ASN A 20 -18.23 -53.62 26.26
CA ASN A 20 -16.94 -54.23 26.01
C ASN A 20 -15.83 -53.23 26.39
N ALA A 21 -15.04 -53.57 27.40
CA ALA A 21 -13.90 -52.77 27.87
C ALA A 21 -12.81 -52.54 26.79
N ALA A 22 -12.87 -53.24 25.66
CA ALA A 22 -12.00 -53.03 24.50
C ALA A 22 -12.30 -51.75 23.70
N PHE A 23 -13.47 -51.12 23.88
CA PHE A 23 -13.81 -49.85 23.19
C PHE A 23 -13.30 -48.60 23.92
N LEU A 24 -12.84 -48.74 25.17
CA LEU A 24 -12.37 -47.61 25.99
C LEU A 24 -10.95 -47.16 25.66
N PHE A 25 -10.16 -48.01 24.98
CA PHE A 25 -8.80 -47.65 24.55
C PHE A 25 -8.75 -46.87 23.22
N PHE A 26 -9.84 -46.81 22.46
CA PHE A 26 -9.90 -46.04 21.21
C PHE A 26 -10.23 -44.55 21.43
N PHE A 27 -10.82 -44.19 22.57
CA PHE A 27 -11.16 -42.79 22.88
C PHE A 27 -10.07 -42.01 23.63
N LEU A 28 -9.05 -42.67 24.20
CA LEU A 28 -7.91 -41.99 24.81
C LEU A 28 -6.82 -41.55 23.82
N GLY A 29 -6.88 -42.01 22.56
CA GLY A 29 -5.89 -41.67 21.52
C GLY A 29 -6.25 -40.48 20.62
N ALA A 30 -7.47 -39.94 20.71
CA ALA A 30 -7.96 -38.91 19.78
C ALA A 30 -7.85 -37.46 20.32
N ALA A 31 -7.40 -37.27 21.57
CA ALA A 31 -7.38 -35.96 22.23
C ALA A 31 -6.10 -35.14 22.01
N THR A 32 -5.12 -35.62 21.24
CA THR A 32 -3.80 -34.95 21.09
C THR A 32 -3.59 -34.21 19.77
N LEU A 33 -4.58 -34.15 18.88
CA LEU A 33 -4.43 -33.53 17.55
C LEU A 33 -5.22 -32.22 17.35
N SER A 34 -5.79 -31.63 18.41
CA SER A 34 -6.20 -30.22 18.36
C SER A 34 -4.97 -29.34 18.62
N GLY A 35 -4.01 -29.38 17.70
CA GLY A 35 -2.92 -28.42 17.67
C GLY A 35 -3.51 -27.03 17.44
N CYS A 36 -3.65 -26.25 18.51
CA CYS A 36 -3.91 -24.81 18.39
C CYS A 36 -2.85 -24.28 17.42
N ALA A 37 -3.28 -23.77 16.26
CA ALA A 37 -2.38 -23.14 15.31
C ALA A 37 -1.61 -22.07 16.07
N ALA A 38 -0.30 -22.28 16.26
CA ALA A 38 0.54 -21.37 17.00
C ALA A 38 0.40 -19.99 16.34
N GLY A 39 0.01 -19.00 17.13
CA GLY A 39 -0.11 -17.64 16.62
C GLY A 39 1.23 -17.20 16.05
N VAL A 40 1.23 -16.61 14.86
CA VAL A 40 2.45 -16.06 14.27
C VAL A 40 2.76 -14.75 14.98
N THR A 41 3.83 -14.72 15.78
CA THR A 41 4.33 -13.46 16.37
C THR A 41 4.94 -12.60 15.28
N LEU A 42 4.58 -11.31 15.28
CA LEU A 42 5.03 -10.33 14.30
C LEU A 42 5.81 -9.20 14.97
N THR A 43 7.01 -8.92 14.46
CA THR A 43 7.85 -7.79 14.87
C THR A 43 7.79 -6.69 13.80
N PRO A 44 7.41 -5.45 14.14
CA PRO A 44 7.38 -4.35 13.17
C PRO A 44 8.73 -4.11 12.49
N VAL A 45 8.73 -3.80 11.20
CA VAL A 45 9.95 -3.35 10.50
C VAL A 45 10.15 -1.86 10.71
N THR A 46 11.31 -1.52 11.28
CA THR A 46 11.76 -0.12 11.39
C THR A 46 12.26 0.34 10.02
N PRO A 47 11.70 1.42 9.44
CA PRO A 47 12.22 1.98 8.20
C PRO A 47 13.63 2.52 8.39
N VAL A 48 14.41 2.47 7.32
CA VAL A 48 15.71 3.17 7.24
C VAL A 48 15.45 4.54 6.62
N LYS A 49 16.03 5.60 7.18
CA LYS A 49 15.96 6.91 6.55
C LYS A 49 16.85 6.91 5.30
N ALA A 50 16.26 7.31 4.18
CA ALA A 50 16.99 7.43 2.92
C ALA A 50 16.91 8.85 2.38
N ASP A 51 18.04 9.32 1.87
CA ASP A 51 18.15 10.54 1.07
C ASP A 51 18.58 10.16 -0.35
N GLY A 52 18.02 10.85 -1.33
CA GLY A 52 18.23 10.51 -2.74
C GLY A 52 17.63 11.55 -3.66
N PHE A 53 18.20 11.64 -4.85
CA PHE A 53 17.72 12.55 -5.89
C PHE A 53 17.89 11.87 -7.24
N SER A 54 16.80 11.74 -7.99
CA SER A 54 16.87 11.27 -9.38
C SER A 54 17.18 12.47 -10.27
N PRO A 55 18.40 12.59 -10.83
CA PRO A 55 18.77 13.77 -11.59
C PRO A 55 18.09 13.78 -12.96
N PHE A 56 17.85 14.98 -13.47
CA PHE A 56 17.61 15.23 -14.89
C PHE A 56 18.92 15.73 -15.52
N GLU A 57 19.10 15.51 -16.81
CA GLU A 57 20.30 16.03 -17.50
C GLU A 57 20.12 17.53 -17.76
N SER A 58 21.06 18.33 -17.25
CA SER A 58 21.17 19.77 -17.46
C SER A 58 22.12 20.10 -18.61
N GLY A 59 21.91 21.21 -19.30
CA GLY A 59 22.80 21.72 -20.34
C GLY A 59 22.71 21.02 -21.70
N VAL A 60 21.84 20.01 -21.84
CA VAL A 60 21.60 19.30 -23.10
C VAL A 60 20.32 19.81 -23.75
N VAL A 61 20.34 20.01 -25.07
CA VAL A 61 19.15 20.35 -25.85
C VAL A 61 18.21 19.16 -25.90
N LYS A 62 16.94 19.38 -25.55
CA LYS A 62 15.89 18.37 -25.53
C LYS A 62 14.71 18.85 -26.36
N THR A 63 14.09 17.90 -27.07
CA THR A 63 12.86 18.15 -27.81
C THR A 63 11.75 17.26 -27.25
N LYS A 64 10.57 17.85 -27.03
CA LYS A 64 9.40 17.18 -26.50
C LYS A 64 8.14 17.58 -27.26
N ASN A 65 7.19 16.68 -27.38
CA ASN A 65 5.87 16.97 -27.91
C ASN A 65 4.93 17.50 -26.82
N VAL A 66 3.79 18.06 -27.22
CA VAL A 66 2.72 18.43 -26.28
C VAL A 66 2.25 17.21 -25.49
N GLY A 67 2.08 17.39 -24.18
CA GLY A 67 1.73 16.35 -23.23
C GLY A 67 2.92 15.57 -22.69
N GLU A 68 4.12 15.73 -23.27
CA GLU A 68 5.30 15.04 -22.77
C GLU A 68 5.98 15.79 -21.62
N VAL A 69 6.63 15.02 -20.75
CA VAL A 69 7.37 15.54 -19.60
C VAL A 69 8.69 16.17 -20.07
N MET A 70 8.85 17.47 -19.79
CA MET A 70 10.08 18.22 -20.04
C MET A 70 11.15 17.93 -18.98
N VAL A 71 10.75 17.97 -17.72
CA VAL A 71 11.65 17.75 -16.57
C VAL A 71 10.92 16.89 -15.56
N MET A 72 11.60 15.86 -15.06
CA MET A 72 11.14 15.04 -13.95
C MET A 72 12.28 14.92 -12.95
N TYR A 73 11.99 15.16 -11.68
CA TYR A 73 12.89 14.84 -10.59
C TYR A 73 12.14 14.15 -9.47
N ASN A 74 12.84 13.24 -8.80
CA ASN A 74 12.37 12.60 -7.57
C ASN A 74 13.29 13.03 -6.45
N LEU A 75 12.72 13.57 -5.39
CA LEU A 75 13.43 13.94 -4.18
C LEU A 75 13.01 13.02 -3.04
N LEU A 76 14.01 12.35 -2.50
CA LEU A 76 13.93 11.57 -1.27
C LEU A 76 14.65 12.41 -0.21
N VAL A 77 13.92 13.08 0.68
CA VAL A 77 14.50 13.73 1.87
C VAL A 77 13.90 13.12 3.10
N ASN A 78 14.74 12.52 3.95
CA ASN A 78 14.31 11.92 5.21
C ASN A 78 13.11 10.98 5.06
N VAL A 79 12.98 10.36 3.89
CA VAL A 79 11.87 9.46 3.57
C VAL A 79 12.12 8.13 4.23
N ASP A 80 11.04 7.50 4.67
CA ASP A 80 11.10 6.16 5.23
C ASP A 80 11.27 5.17 4.09
N ALA A 81 12.46 4.57 3.99
CA ALA A 81 12.74 3.47 3.09
C ALA A 81 12.45 2.15 3.80
N TYR A 82 11.61 1.34 3.17
CA TYR A 82 11.23 0.01 3.63
C TYR A 82 11.76 -1.04 2.66
N PRO A 83 12.15 -2.22 3.16
CA PRO A 83 12.23 -3.37 2.28
C PRO A 83 10.85 -3.62 1.65
N GLY A 84 10.85 -4.07 0.40
CA GLY A 84 9.63 -4.42 -0.28
C GLY A 84 9.88 -5.27 -1.52
N PHE A 85 8.82 -5.44 -2.29
CA PHE A 85 8.80 -6.32 -3.44
C PHE A 85 7.98 -5.69 -4.57
N VAL A 86 8.34 -5.98 -5.81
CA VAL A 86 7.54 -5.68 -7.00
C VAL A 86 7.10 -7.00 -7.63
N ALA A 87 5.80 -7.11 -7.96
CA ALA A 87 5.29 -8.25 -8.70
C ALA A 87 5.79 -8.23 -10.15
N THR A 88 6.35 -9.35 -10.63
CA THR A 88 6.94 -9.46 -11.97
C THR A 88 5.91 -9.83 -13.05
N GLU A 89 4.76 -10.34 -12.65
CA GLU A 89 3.63 -10.75 -13.50
C GLU A 89 2.30 -10.58 -12.74
N ASP A 90 1.17 -10.88 -13.38
CA ASP A 90 -0.11 -10.97 -12.71
C ASP A 90 -0.23 -12.30 -11.96
N PHE A 91 -0.75 -12.30 -10.73
CA PHE A 91 -0.97 -13.54 -9.99
C PHE A 91 -2.30 -13.57 -9.27
N LYS A 92 -3.06 -14.65 -9.50
CA LYS A 92 -4.29 -14.93 -8.80
C LYS A 92 -3.99 -15.78 -7.58
N LEU A 93 -4.14 -15.18 -6.40
CA LEU A 93 -3.97 -15.86 -5.13
C LEU A 93 -4.94 -17.05 -5.01
N PRO A 94 -4.50 -18.21 -4.49
CA PRO A 94 -5.42 -19.26 -4.10
C PRO A 94 -6.31 -18.73 -2.97
N ALA A 95 -7.63 -18.89 -3.12
CA ALA A 95 -8.61 -18.39 -2.16
C ALA A 95 -9.35 -19.55 -1.51
N PRO A 96 -9.70 -19.45 -0.22
CA PRO A 96 -10.58 -20.40 0.45
C PRO A 96 -11.93 -20.51 -0.25
N THR A 97 -12.61 -21.64 -0.09
CA THR A 97 -13.94 -21.88 -0.65
C THR A 97 -14.91 -20.73 -0.30
N GLY A 98 -15.52 -20.14 -1.34
CA GLY A 98 -16.49 -19.04 -1.20
C GLY A 98 -15.86 -17.64 -1.09
N GLN A 99 -14.53 -17.53 -1.12
CA GLN A 99 -13.82 -16.26 -1.19
C GLN A 99 -13.08 -16.11 -2.51
N THR A 100 -12.86 -14.86 -2.92
CA THR A 100 -11.97 -14.49 -4.00
C THR A 100 -11.06 -13.37 -3.52
N TYR A 101 -9.76 -13.52 -3.73
CA TYR A 101 -8.82 -12.43 -3.51
C TYR A 101 -8.66 -11.60 -4.79
N PRO A 102 -8.37 -10.30 -4.68
CA PRO A 102 -8.02 -9.48 -5.84
C PRO A 102 -6.76 -10.03 -6.50
N VAL A 103 -6.67 -9.90 -7.83
CA VAL A 103 -5.46 -10.26 -8.58
C VAL A 103 -4.33 -9.33 -8.14
N ILE A 104 -3.16 -9.92 -7.90
CA ILE A 104 -1.93 -9.15 -7.75
C ILE A 104 -1.52 -8.73 -9.16
N GLU A 105 -1.63 -7.44 -9.45
CA GLU A 105 -1.26 -6.88 -10.74
C GLU A 105 0.26 -6.85 -10.88
N LYS A 106 0.77 -7.10 -12.09
CA LYS A 106 2.15 -6.87 -12.48
C LYS A 106 2.57 -5.45 -12.13
N ASP A 107 3.83 -5.29 -11.74
CA ASP A 107 4.43 -4.02 -11.32
C ASP A 107 3.81 -3.42 -10.04
N SER A 108 2.89 -4.14 -9.37
CA SER A 108 2.39 -3.73 -8.06
C SER A 108 3.49 -3.79 -7.00
N GLU A 109 3.54 -2.75 -6.17
CA GLU A 109 4.55 -2.58 -5.13
C GLU A 109 4.01 -3.01 -3.75
N TRP A 110 4.82 -3.79 -3.05
CA TRP A 110 4.49 -4.42 -1.78
C TRP A 110 5.50 -4.03 -0.70
N LYS A 111 5.07 -3.20 0.25
CA LYS A 111 5.89 -2.73 1.37
C LYS A 111 5.88 -3.73 2.52
N VAL A 112 7.05 -4.14 2.97
CA VAL A 112 7.20 -4.90 4.21
C VAL A 112 6.92 -4.00 5.41
N PHE A 113 6.04 -4.45 6.30
CA PHE A 113 5.74 -3.72 7.54
C PHE A 113 5.99 -4.54 8.81
N ALA A 114 6.12 -5.87 8.69
CA ALA A 114 6.44 -6.75 9.80
C ALA A 114 7.33 -7.92 9.38
N LYS A 115 8.00 -8.52 10.37
CA LYS A 115 8.77 -9.76 10.28
C LYS A 115 8.15 -10.81 11.20
N THR A 116 8.18 -12.06 10.80
CA THR A 116 7.85 -13.22 11.65
C THR A 116 9.08 -13.67 12.44
N GLU A 117 8.88 -14.52 13.46
CA GLU A 117 9.99 -15.10 14.24
C GLU A 117 10.98 -15.91 13.40
N ASP A 118 10.51 -16.56 12.33
CA ASP A 118 11.36 -17.32 11.40
C ASP A 118 12.13 -16.44 10.40
N GLY A 119 12.03 -15.11 10.54
CA GLY A 119 12.71 -14.15 9.68
C GLY A 119 12.00 -13.87 8.34
N SER A 120 10.85 -14.48 8.09
CA SER A 120 9.99 -14.10 6.96
C SER A 120 9.43 -12.68 7.13
N PHE A 121 8.89 -12.15 6.05
CA PHE A 121 8.32 -10.83 5.92
C PHE A 121 6.82 -10.90 5.70
N VAL A 122 6.12 -9.89 6.23
CA VAL A 122 4.73 -9.59 5.91
C VAL A 122 4.70 -8.30 5.09
N ALA A 123 4.24 -8.40 3.85
CA ALA A 123 4.21 -7.30 2.89
C ALA A 123 2.78 -6.92 2.50
N LYS A 124 2.51 -5.62 2.43
CA LYS A 124 1.21 -5.07 2.01
C LYS A 124 1.34 -4.27 0.72
N ASN A 125 0.32 -4.30 -0.12
CA ASN A 125 0.29 -3.48 -1.33
C ASN A 125 0.21 -2.00 -0.94
N ILE A 126 0.99 -1.14 -1.59
CA ILE A 126 1.05 0.29 -1.21
C ILE A 126 0.01 1.16 -1.93
N ASN A 127 -0.44 0.74 -3.12
CA ASN A 127 -1.27 1.55 -4.00
C ASN A 127 -2.74 1.15 -3.93
N LYS A 128 -3.01 -0.10 -3.55
CA LYS A 128 -4.36 -0.68 -3.57
C LYS A 128 -4.58 -1.50 -2.32
N ARG A 129 -5.73 -1.31 -1.69
CA ARG A 129 -6.18 -2.19 -0.62
C ARG A 129 -6.59 -3.53 -1.21
N MET A 130 -5.96 -4.60 -0.74
CA MET A 130 -6.24 -5.95 -1.21
C MET A 130 -7.26 -6.61 -0.28
N SER A 131 -8.55 -6.35 -0.46
CA SER A 131 -9.58 -6.93 0.40
C SER A 131 -10.14 -8.23 -0.19
N PRO A 132 -10.36 -9.29 0.63
CA PRO A 132 -11.10 -10.46 0.19
C PRO A 132 -12.52 -10.07 -0.19
N VAL A 133 -13.04 -10.72 -1.21
CA VAL A 133 -14.44 -10.62 -1.61
C VAL A 133 -15.11 -11.96 -1.32
N TYR A 134 -16.20 -11.94 -0.58
CA TYR A 134 -17.00 -13.13 -0.26
C TYR A 134 -18.29 -13.10 -1.08
N THR A 135 -18.62 -14.20 -1.75
CA THR A 135 -19.88 -14.36 -2.47
C THR A 135 -20.80 -15.24 -1.65
N ASN A 136 -21.93 -14.69 -1.19
CA ASN A 136 -22.94 -15.47 -0.51
C ASN A 136 -23.58 -16.47 -1.50
N PRO A 137 -23.41 -17.79 -1.31
CA PRO A 137 -23.87 -18.77 -2.29
C PRO A 137 -25.40 -18.85 -2.39
N VAL A 138 -26.12 -18.42 -1.34
CA VAL A 138 -27.59 -18.44 -1.32
C VAL A 138 -28.18 -17.22 -2.01
N ARG A 139 -27.56 -16.05 -1.84
CA ARG A 139 -28.07 -14.77 -2.35
C ARG A 139 -27.40 -14.30 -3.64
N GLY A 140 -26.29 -14.91 -4.04
CA GLY A 140 -25.44 -14.42 -5.13
C GLY A 140 -24.83 -13.03 -4.87
N GLN A 141 -24.95 -12.51 -3.65
CA GLN A 141 -24.45 -11.19 -3.28
C GLN A 141 -22.97 -11.25 -2.93
N THR A 142 -22.20 -10.36 -3.54
CA THR A 142 -20.77 -10.18 -3.28
C THR A 142 -20.55 -9.08 -2.26
N MET A 143 -19.72 -9.33 -1.25
CA MET A 143 -19.39 -8.37 -0.21
C MET A 143 -17.87 -8.32 0.01
N GLU A 144 -17.30 -7.12 0.02
CA GLU A 144 -15.92 -6.90 0.40
C GLU A 144 -15.75 -7.09 1.91
N MET A 145 -14.82 -7.95 2.31
CA MET A 145 -14.56 -8.19 3.72
C MET A 145 -13.74 -7.02 4.32
N PRO A 146 -13.97 -6.65 5.59
CA PRO A 146 -13.19 -5.62 6.28
C PRO A 146 -11.81 -6.13 6.72
N ARG A 147 -11.17 -6.95 5.88
CA ARG A 147 -9.84 -7.50 6.06
C ARG A 147 -8.94 -7.02 4.92
N GLU A 148 -7.66 -6.94 5.17
CA GLU A 148 -6.65 -6.67 4.15
C GLU A 148 -5.74 -7.89 4.02
N VAL A 149 -5.50 -8.32 2.79
CA VAL A 149 -4.64 -9.42 2.39
C VAL A 149 -3.22 -8.89 2.28
N CYS A 150 -2.32 -9.51 3.03
CA CYS A 150 -0.88 -9.30 2.96
C CYS A 150 -0.20 -10.57 2.49
N LEU A 151 0.96 -10.42 1.85
CA LEU A 151 1.79 -11.54 1.43
C LEU A 151 2.74 -11.95 2.55
N LEU A 152 2.90 -13.26 2.71
CA LEU A 152 3.99 -13.87 3.46
C LEU A 152 5.12 -14.21 2.50
N VAL A 153 6.29 -13.63 2.75
CA VAL A 153 7.46 -13.73 1.88
C VAL A 153 8.66 -14.19 2.69
N ASN A 154 9.37 -15.23 2.28
CA ASN A 154 10.52 -15.72 3.04
C ASN A 154 11.74 -14.78 2.91
N GLY A 155 12.83 -15.08 3.63
CA GLY A 155 14.06 -14.29 3.59
C GLY A 155 14.73 -14.18 2.22
N MET A 156 14.40 -15.07 1.27
CA MET A 156 14.90 -15.05 -0.12
C MET A 156 13.99 -14.26 -1.07
N GLY A 157 12.87 -13.71 -0.58
CA GLY A 157 11.90 -12.99 -1.40
C GLY A 157 10.86 -13.89 -2.08
N GLU A 158 10.79 -15.19 -1.77
CA GLU A 158 9.77 -16.07 -2.34
C GLU A 158 8.46 -15.96 -1.54
N PRO A 159 7.32 -15.65 -2.19
CA PRO A 159 6.04 -15.67 -1.52
C PRO A 159 5.60 -17.11 -1.26
N TYR A 160 5.08 -17.37 -0.06
CA TYR A 160 4.65 -18.73 0.35
C TYR A 160 3.26 -18.77 0.96
N GLY A 161 2.59 -17.63 1.10
CA GLY A 161 1.28 -17.59 1.72
C GLY A 161 0.67 -16.20 1.76
N VAL A 162 -0.53 -16.15 2.31
CA VAL A 162 -1.21 -14.90 2.67
C VAL A 162 -1.44 -14.84 4.17
N VAL A 163 -1.54 -13.62 4.67
CA VAL A 163 -2.10 -13.34 5.99
C VAL A 163 -3.17 -12.28 5.85
N THR A 164 -4.31 -12.49 6.50
CA THR A 164 -5.36 -11.48 6.56
C THR A 164 -5.38 -10.82 7.93
N TYR A 165 -5.51 -9.49 7.96
CA TYR A 165 -5.69 -8.76 9.20
C TYR A 165 -6.91 -7.84 9.10
N ARG A 166 -7.68 -7.70 10.19
CA ARG A 166 -8.78 -6.73 10.26
C ARG A 166 -8.14 -5.39 10.61
N ARG A 167 -8.32 -4.40 9.75
CA ARG A 167 -7.94 -3.03 10.10
C ARG A 167 -8.98 -2.50 11.08
N CYS A 168 -8.57 -2.06 12.28
CA CYS A 168 -9.48 -1.24 13.10
C CYS A 168 -9.65 0.09 12.34
N SER A 169 -10.79 0.26 11.68
CA SER A 169 -11.09 1.43 10.85
C SER A 169 -11.05 2.69 11.70
N LYS A 170 -10.25 3.68 11.30
CA LYS A 170 -9.98 4.91 12.08
C LYS A 170 -11.18 5.87 12.22
N LYS A 171 -12.40 5.50 11.79
CA LYS A 171 -13.65 6.21 12.13
C LYS A 171 -14.82 5.22 12.23
N PRO A 172 -15.69 5.32 13.23
CA PRO A 172 -16.93 4.55 13.30
C PRO A 172 -17.97 5.18 12.37
N ASP A 173 -18.43 4.42 11.38
CA ASP A 173 -19.80 4.62 10.90
C ASP A 173 -20.73 4.02 11.96
N ALA A 174 -21.73 4.79 12.38
CA ALA A 174 -22.55 4.60 13.59
C ALA A 174 -23.43 3.33 13.64
N LEU A 175 -23.16 2.31 12.83
CA LEU A 175 -24.06 1.19 12.55
C LEU A 175 -23.63 -0.17 13.13
N TYR A 176 -22.43 -0.30 13.69
CA TYR A 176 -22.01 -1.54 14.36
C TYR A 176 -21.72 -1.31 15.84
N GLY A 177 -22.39 -2.11 16.67
CA GLY A 177 -22.47 -1.99 18.13
C GLY A 177 -21.12 -1.86 18.84
N THR A 178 -21.17 -1.09 19.92
CA THR A 178 -20.06 -0.56 20.72
C THR A 178 -19.18 -1.61 21.41
N GLU A 179 -19.59 -2.87 21.49
CA GLU A 179 -18.92 -3.89 22.31
C GLU A 179 -17.68 -4.52 21.66
N GLU A 180 -17.68 -4.76 20.33
CA GLU A 180 -16.48 -5.21 19.60
C GLU A 180 -15.45 -4.07 19.45
N TYR A 181 -15.92 -2.83 19.29
CA TYR A 181 -15.06 -1.65 19.27
C TYR A 181 -14.39 -1.44 20.63
N LEU A 182 -15.13 -1.58 21.74
CA LEU A 182 -14.58 -1.54 23.08
C LEU A 182 -13.49 -2.60 23.28
N LYS A 183 -13.59 -3.79 22.68
CA LYS A 183 -12.51 -4.79 22.77
C LYS A 183 -11.27 -4.45 21.91
N CYS A 184 -11.41 -3.92 20.69
CA CYS A 184 -10.24 -3.43 19.94
C CYS A 184 -9.59 -2.22 20.66
N ALA A 185 -10.40 -1.28 21.15
CA ALA A 185 -9.95 -0.05 21.81
C ALA A 185 -9.42 -0.25 23.24
N LEU A 186 -9.97 -1.18 24.04
CA LEU A 186 -9.50 -1.43 25.41
C LEU A 186 -8.17 -2.20 25.45
N SER A 187 -7.90 -3.08 24.47
CA SER A 187 -6.54 -3.65 24.30
C SER A 187 -5.49 -2.58 23.99
N LEU A 188 -5.93 -1.40 23.52
CA LEU A 188 -5.09 -0.26 23.18
C LEU A 188 -4.97 0.79 24.30
N ARG A 189 -5.88 0.79 25.29
CA ARG A 189 -6.02 1.90 26.26
C ARG A 189 -5.29 1.68 27.59
N GLU A 190 -4.86 0.47 27.91
CA GLU A 190 -4.14 0.21 29.17
C GLU A 190 -2.68 0.70 29.19
N HIS A 191 -2.13 1.27 28.11
CA HIS A 191 -0.79 1.87 28.09
C HIS A 191 -0.81 3.32 27.58
N ARG A 192 -0.46 4.21 28.51
CA ARG A 192 -0.66 5.67 28.56
C ARG A 192 -0.10 6.49 27.38
N GLU A 193 -0.68 7.69 27.32
CA GLU A 193 -0.48 8.83 26.43
C GLU A 193 0.95 9.39 26.49
N ASP A 194 1.72 9.19 25.43
CA ASP A 194 2.34 10.27 24.64
C ASP A 194 3.19 9.63 23.53
N GLN A 195 2.90 9.99 22.28
CA GLN A 195 3.69 9.68 21.07
C GLN A 195 3.86 8.21 20.60
N MET A 196 3.09 7.23 21.07
CA MET A 196 3.06 5.89 20.44
C MET A 196 2.04 5.79 19.29
N SER A 197 2.41 6.35 18.15
CA SER A 197 1.75 6.19 16.85
C SER A 197 1.82 4.74 16.35
N GLU A 198 0.67 4.14 16.04
CA GLU A 198 0.45 3.02 15.08
C GLU A 198 1.17 1.66 15.29
N LYS A 199 2.26 1.58 16.08
CA LYS A 199 3.15 0.41 16.15
C LYS A 199 2.64 -0.76 17.01
N ARG A 200 1.72 -0.54 17.95
CA ARG A 200 1.23 -1.60 18.86
C ARG A 200 -0.21 -2.07 18.58
N ALA A 201 -1.00 -1.28 17.85
CA ALA A 201 -2.40 -1.59 17.56
C ALA A 201 -2.64 -2.71 16.54
N ILE A 202 -1.62 -3.09 15.78
CA ILE A 202 -1.78 -3.98 14.62
C ILE A 202 -1.83 -5.47 15.03
N PHE A 203 -1.46 -5.85 16.25
CA PHE A 203 -1.05 -7.23 16.55
C PHE A 203 -1.97 -8.05 17.46
N ALA A 204 -3.13 -7.54 17.88
CA ALA A 204 -4.05 -8.28 18.74
C ALA A 204 -4.97 -9.29 17.99
N MET A 205 -4.71 -9.56 16.71
CA MET A 205 -5.49 -10.52 15.93
C MET A 205 -4.61 -11.69 15.54
N SER A 206 -5.01 -12.90 15.91
CA SER A 206 -4.37 -14.15 15.45
C SER A 206 -4.38 -14.15 13.92
N PRO A 207 -3.23 -13.92 13.27
CA PRO A 207 -3.19 -13.87 11.83
C PRO A 207 -3.42 -15.29 11.32
N GLN A 208 -4.52 -15.51 10.60
CA GLN A 208 -4.71 -16.77 9.88
C GLN A 208 -3.74 -16.76 8.70
N ALA A 209 -2.56 -17.34 8.92
CA ALA A 209 -1.56 -17.54 7.88
C ALA A 209 -1.95 -18.76 7.05
N GLU A 210 -2.26 -18.53 5.77
CA GLU A 210 -2.55 -19.59 4.81
C GLU A 210 -1.33 -19.80 3.94
N ARG A 211 -0.67 -20.95 4.08
CA ARG A 211 0.46 -21.33 3.21
C ARG A 211 -0.06 -21.91 1.90
N TRP A 212 0.58 -21.57 0.80
CA TRP A 212 0.23 -22.12 -0.51
C TRP A 212 1.00 -23.41 -0.76
N GLU A 213 0.31 -24.44 -1.22
CA GLU A 213 0.96 -25.69 -1.64
C GLU A 213 1.77 -25.47 -2.93
N ASN A 214 1.20 -24.73 -3.89
CA ASN A 214 1.84 -24.37 -5.15
C ASN A 214 2.34 -22.93 -5.13
N LYS A 215 3.57 -22.72 -4.65
CA LYS A 215 4.19 -21.38 -4.62
C LYS A 215 4.64 -20.93 -6.02
N PRO A 216 4.33 -19.70 -6.46
CA PRO A 216 4.88 -19.17 -7.69
C PRO A 216 6.37 -18.87 -7.47
N LYS A 217 7.22 -19.25 -8.45
CA LYS A 217 8.67 -19.01 -8.37
C LYS A 217 9.00 -17.65 -8.98
N ASN A 218 9.86 -16.88 -8.33
CA ASN A 218 10.37 -15.59 -8.83
C ASN A 218 9.27 -14.55 -9.18
N PHE A 219 8.09 -14.69 -8.56
CA PHE A 219 6.96 -13.79 -8.76
C PHE A 219 7.18 -12.39 -8.14
N LEU A 220 7.98 -12.33 -7.08
CA LEU A 220 8.34 -11.09 -6.40
C LEU A 220 9.83 -10.81 -6.62
N LYS A 221 10.13 -9.60 -7.06
CA LYS A 221 11.50 -9.07 -7.12
C LYS A 221 11.74 -8.15 -5.92
N PRO A 222 12.76 -8.41 -5.09
CA PRO A 222 13.13 -7.50 -4.00
C PRO A 222 13.39 -6.07 -4.51
N THR A 223 12.89 -5.08 -3.79
CA THR A 223 13.09 -3.66 -4.06
C THR A 223 13.13 -2.85 -2.76
N THR A 224 13.47 -1.59 -2.86
CA THR A 224 13.31 -0.61 -1.78
C THR A 224 12.08 0.24 -2.06
N ILE A 225 11.13 0.25 -1.12
CA ILE A 225 9.91 1.06 -1.21
C ILE A 225 10.09 2.32 -0.39
N PHE A 226 10.01 3.46 -1.03
CA PHE A 226 10.14 4.76 -0.38
C PHE A 226 8.76 5.31 -0.04
N HIS A 227 8.53 5.68 1.22
CA HIS A 227 7.28 6.28 1.66
C HIS A 227 7.49 7.79 1.93
N GLY A 228 6.62 8.62 1.34
CA GLY A 228 6.70 10.08 1.46
C GLY A 228 7.62 10.75 0.42
N THR A 229 7.89 10.09 -0.71
CA THR A 229 8.66 10.67 -1.81
C THR A 229 7.97 11.89 -2.40
N LYS A 230 8.71 12.98 -2.61
CA LYS A 230 8.24 14.13 -3.37
C LYS A 230 8.75 14.01 -4.79
N SER A 231 7.88 14.13 -5.79
CA SER A 231 8.32 14.24 -7.19
C SER A 231 7.75 15.48 -7.83
N GLY A 232 8.53 16.11 -8.70
CA GLY A 232 8.09 17.24 -9.51
C GLY A 232 8.19 16.91 -10.98
N LYS A 233 7.16 17.24 -11.74
CA LYS A 233 7.11 17.09 -13.19
C LYS A 233 6.71 18.41 -13.83
N ILE A 234 7.39 18.79 -14.91
CA ILE A 234 7.04 19.92 -15.77
C ILE A 234 6.64 19.35 -17.13
N ILE A 235 5.41 19.60 -17.56
CA ILE A 235 4.81 19.06 -18.78
C ILE A 235 4.53 20.21 -19.74
N TYR A 236 4.86 20.03 -21.01
CA TYR A 236 4.55 21.02 -22.03
C TYR A 236 3.11 20.91 -22.51
N LEU A 237 2.33 22.01 -22.45
CA LEU A 237 0.92 22.03 -22.88
C LEU A 237 0.71 22.70 -24.25
N GLY A 238 1.76 23.26 -24.86
CA GLY A 238 1.69 23.93 -26.17
C GLY A 238 1.99 25.43 -26.12
N LYS A 239 2.07 26.03 -27.31
CA LYS A 239 2.23 27.48 -27.52
C LYS A 239 0.95 28.08 -28.09
N THR A 240 0.53 29.22 -27.55
CA THR A 240 -0.55 30.05 -28.09
C THR A 240 0.00 31.45 -28.37
N ARG A 241 0.05 31.84 -29.65
CA ARG A 241 0.73 33.08 -30.10
C ARG A 241 2.18 33.08 -29.60
N GLU A 242 2.58 34.06 -28.80
CA GLU A 242 3.92 34.14 -28.20
C GLU A 242 4.02 33.58 -26.78
N ALA A 243 2.91 33.11 -26.21
CA ALA A 243 2.92 32.52 -24.89
C ALA A 243 3.03 30.99 -24.94
N ILE A 244 3.83 30.40 -24.05
CA ILE A 244 3.84 28.96 -23.81
C ILE A 244 3.08 28.60 -22.54
N ARG A 245 2.44 27.43 -22.56
CA ARG A 245 1.74 26.86 -21.42
C ARG A 245 2.50 25.63 -20.93
N VAL A 246 2.70 25.55 -19.62
CA VAL A 246 3.30 24.39 -18.97
C VAL A 246 2.49 24.01 -17.74
N LEU A 247 2.44 22.72 -17.44
CA LEU A 247 1.83 22.18 -16.23
C LEU A 247 2.94 21.71 -15.29
N TYR A 248 2.99 22.27 -14.09
CA TYR A 248 3.79 21.73 -13.00
C TYR A 248 2.92 20.82 -12.14
N GLN A 249 3.33 19.57 -11.96
CA GLN A 249 2.69 18.60 -11.07
C GLN A 249 3.68 18.19 -9.98
N GLU A 250 3.26 18.34 -8.73
CA GLU A 250 4.00 17.83 -7.58
C GLU A 250 3.23 16.67 -6.94
N THR A 251 3.90 15.52 -6.76
CA THR A 251 3.34 14.40 -5.99
C THR A 251 3.93 14.39 -4.58
N GLY A 252 3.08 14.14 -3.59
CA GLY A 252 3.44 14.19 -2.17
C GLY A 252 2.21 14.30 -1.28
N VAL A 253 2.39 14.86 -0.07
CA VAL A 253 1.28 15.09 0.89
C VAL A 253 0.26 16.10 0.35
N ASP A 254 0.75 17.12 -0.37
CA ASP A 254 -0.08 18.14 -1.00
C ASP A 254 0.12 18.07 -2.52
N THR A 255 -0.63 17.20 -3.19
CA THR A 255 -0.62 17.16 -4.66
C THR A 255 -1.15 18.48 -5.20
N ARG A 256 -0.33 19.18 -5.98
CA ARG A 256 -0.72 20.45 -6.62
C ARG A 256 -0.38 20.38 -8.08
N ASP A 257 -1.39 20.71 -8.88
CA ASP A 257 -1.28 20.92 -10.31
C ASP A 257 -1.36 22.43 -10.55
N LEU A 258 -0.30 23.00 -11.11
CA LEU A 258 -0.20 24.43 -11.38
C LEU A 258 0.04 24.63 -12.87
N GLU A 259 -0.97 25.16 -13.55
CA GLU A 259 -0.83 25.60 -14.93
C GLU A 259 -0.21 27.01 -14.96
N LEU A 260 0.89 27.15 -15.70
CA LEU A 260 1.65 28.40 -15.83
C LEU A 260 1.68 28.81 -17.30
N THR A 261 1.57 30.11 -17.55
CA THR A 261 1.69 30.70 -18.88
C THR A 261 2.82 31.72 -18.86
N PHE A 262 3.72 31.64 -19.85
CA PHE A 262 4.88 32.53 -19.98
C PHE A 262 4.89 33.19 -21.35
N ASP A 263 5.05 34.51 -21.40
CA ASP A 263 5.22 35.26 -22.64
C ASP A 263 6.68 35.20 -23.12
N LEU A 264 6.91 34.59 -24.29
CA LEU A 264 8.25 34.44 -24.86
C LEU A 264 8.80 35.71 -25.51
N THR A 265 7.98 36.76 -25.67
CA THR A 265 8.46 38.07 -26.15
C THR A 265 9.28 38.79 -25.08
N GLU A 266 8.96 38.58 -23.80
CA GLU A 266 9.67 39.18 -22.67
C GLU A 266 10.95 38.43 -22.36
N SER A 267 10.90 37.10 -22.37
CA SER A 267 12.06 36.26 -22.07
C SER A 267 11.91 34.85 -22.66
N LYS A 268 13.00 34.33 -23.24
CA LYS A 268 13.12 32.91 -23.59
C LYS A 268 13.51 32.03 -22.41
N VAL A 269 13.86 32.62 -21.27
CA VAL A 269 14.24 31.90 -20.05
C VAL A 269 13.05 31.96 -19.08
N ILE A 270 12.53 30.80 -18.74
CA ILE A 270 11.44 30.66 -17.76
C ILE A 270 11.95 29.98 -16.50
N ALA A 271 11.31 30.26 -15.36
CA ALA A 271 11.57 29.60 -14.10
C ALA A 271 10.28 28.92 -13.61
N VAL A 272 10.33 27.60 -13.44
CA VAL A 272 9.22 26.80 -12.90
C VAL A 272 9.73 26.09 -11.68
N LYS A 273 9.27 26.51 -10.50
CA LYS A 273 9.58 25.90 -9.20
C LYS A 273 11.09 25.57 -9.06
N ASP A 274 11.92 26.61 -9.03
CA ASP A 274 13.39 26.54 -8.89
C ASP A 274 14.16 25.91 -10.08
N VAL A 275 13.45 25.43 -11.11
CA VAL A 275 14.03 24.93 -12.37
C VAL A 275 14.01 26.04 -13.42
N ILE A 276 15.19 26.43 -13.89
CA ILE A 276 15.39 27.42 -14.94
C ILE A 276 15.54 26.70 -16.27
N ILE A 277 14.72 27.07 -17.24
CA ILE A 277 14.64 26.45 -18.56
C ILE A 277 14.78 27.55 -19.61
N GLU A 278 15.73 27.38 -20.53
CA GLU A 278 15.84 28.22 -21.73
C GLU A 278 15.09 27.55 -22.88
N ILE A 279 14.10 28.25 -23.43
CA ILE A 279 13.33 27.84 -24.59
C ILE A 279 14.06 28.28 -25.84
N LEU A 280 14.46 27.32 -26.68
CA LEU A 280 15.11 27.60 -27.95
C LEU A 280 14.06 27.87 -29.03
N GLU A 281 13.07 26.98 -29.10
CA GLU A 281 11.96 26.99 -30.06
C GLU A 281 10.73 26.35 -29.44
N ALA A 282 9.54 26.88 -29.74
CA ALA A 282 8.27 26.29 -29.31
C ALA A 282 7.20 26.49 -30.38
N THR A 283 6.40 25.47 -30.60
CA THR A 283 5.27 25.44 -31.54
C THR A 283 4.00 25.00 -30.80
N ASN A 284 2.85 24.95 -31.45
CA ASN A 284 1.66 24.38 -30.82
C ASN A 284 1.74 22.85 -30.61
N THR A 285 2.77 22.17 -31.12
CA THR A 285 2.91 20.70 -31.05
C THR A 285 4.19 20.21 -30.38
N SER A 286 5.24 21.04 -30.32
CA SER A 286 6.56 20.64 -29.83
C SER A 286 7.32 21.80 -29.20
N ILE A 287 8.31 21.47 -28.38
CA ILE A 287 9.21 22.42 -27.73
C ILE A 287 10.64 21.89 -27.75
N SER A 288 11.60 22.79 -28.03
CA SER A 288 13.04 22.57 -27.92
C SER A 288 13.61 23.47 -26.83
N TYR A 289 14.31 22.89 -25.86
CA TYR A 289 14.74 23.60 -24.65
C TYR A 289 16.05 23.06 -24.07
N ILE A 290 16.66 23.85 -23.19
CA ILE A 290 17.82 23.48 -22.37
C ILE A 290 17.47 23.75 -20.91
N VAL A 291 17.66 22.76 -20.04
CA VAL A 291 17.56 22.98 -18.58
C VAL A 291 18.86 23.59 -18.08
N LYS A 292 18.80 24.82 -17.56
CA LYS A 292 19.96 25.57 -17.05
C LYS A 292 20.27 25.24 -15.60
N THR A 293 19.26 24.94 -14.79
CA THR A 293 19.48 24.51 -13.39
C THR A 293 20.25 23.19 -13.37
N LYS A 294 21.34 23.11 -12.60
CA LYS A 294 22.04 21.84 -12.36
C LYS A 294 21.25 20.99 -11.38
N ALA A 295 21.26 19.67 -11.58
CA ALA A 295 20.60 18.71 -10.71
C ALA A 295 21.02 18.86 -9.22
N ASP A 296 22.32 19.04 -8.96
CA ASP A 296 22.85 19.17 -7.60
C ASP A 296 22.40 20.47 -6.91
N ASP A 297 22.31 21.57 -7.67
CA ASP A 297 21.83 22.86 -7.15
C ASP A 297 20.36 22.77 -6.75
N LEU A 298 19.53 22.11 -7.58
CA LEU A 298 18.13 21.88 -7.25
C LEU A 298 18.01 20.99 -6.01
N LYS A 299 18.78 19.89 -5.95
CA LYS A 299 18.81 18.99 -4.79
C LYS A 299 19.12 19.76 -3.50
N ALA A 300 20.16 20.60 -3.51
CA ALA A 300 20.55 21.39 -2.33
C ALA A 300 19.43 22.32 -1.86
N ARG A 301 18.78 23.06 -2.79
CA ARG A 301 17.66 23.97 -2.47
C ARG A 301 16.45 23.24 -1.92
N LEU A 302 16.12 22.08 -2.49
CA LEU A 302 15.00 21.27 -2.02
C LEU A 302 15.29 20.68 -0.64
N MET A 303 16.50 20.15 -0.42
CA MET A 303 16.95 19.65 0.89
C MET A 303 16.88 20.74 1.97
N GLU A 304 17.29 21.96 1.64
CA GLU A 304 17.24 23.09 2.58
C GLU A 304 15.80 23.45 2.97
N ARG A 305 14.86 23.42 2.00
CA ARG A 305 13.44 23.69 2.27
C ARG A 305 12.82 22.65 3.20
N GLU A 306 13.15 21.38 3.01
CA GLU A 306 12.64 20.30 3.86
C GLU A 306 13.21 20.36 5.29
N ARG A 307 14.44 20.87 5.46
CA ARG A 307 15.02 21.10 6.80
C ARG A 307 14.35 22.26 7.53
N ASN A 308 13.84 23.24 6.80
CA ASN A 308 13.24 24.47 7.34
C ASN A 308 11.77 24.64 6.90
N PRO A 309 10.85 23.74 7.29
CA PRO A 309 9.46 23.78 6.84
C PRO A 309 8.67 25.00 7.37
N ILE A 310 9.15 25.63 8.45
CA ILE A 310 8.51 26.76 9.14
C ILE A 310 9.12 28.10 8.71
N GLY A 311 10.03 28.12 7.72
CA GLY A 311 10.50 29.37 7.14
C GLY A 311 9.32 30.15 6.57
N ASN A 312 8.83 31.16 7.30
CA ASN A 312 7.84 32.13 6.85
C ASN A 312 8.31 32.66 5.49
N ASN A 313 7.74 32.15 4.40
CA ASN A 313 7.86 32.74 3.07
C ASN A 313 7.04 34.04 3.05
N THR A 314 7.35 34.98 3.95
CA THR A 314 7.10 36.39 3.69
C THR A 314 8.07 36.72 2.57
N PRO A 315 7.59 36.97 1.33
CA PRO A 315 8.50 37.39 0.28
C PRO A 315 9.23 38.63 0.80
N ALA A 316 10.57 38.64 0.69
CA ALA A 316 11.34 39.83 0.96
C ALA A 316 10.67 40.97 0.16
N PRO A 317 10.36 42.12 0.80
CA PRO A 317 9.67 43.21 0.12
C PRO A 317 10.48 43.55 -1.13
N HIS A 318 9.85 43.44 -2.29
CA HIS A 318 10.42 43.96 -3.52
C HIS A 318 10.61 45.46 -3.32
N GLU A 319 11.86 45.91 -3.19
CA GLU A 319 12.18 47.33 -3.35
C GLU A 319 11.76 47.73 -4.76
N ILE A 320 10.80 48.67 -4.84
CA ILE A 320 10.35 49.36 -6.06
C ILE A 320 11.30 50.53 -6.29
#